data_AF-A0A952MAF9-F1
#
_entry.id   AF-A0A952MAF9-F1
#
_cell.length_a   1.000
_cell.length_b   1.000
_cell.length_c   1.000
_cell.angle_alpha   90.00
_cell.angle_beta   90.00
_cell.angle_gamma   90.00
#
_symmetry.space_group_name_H-M   'P 1'
#
loop_
_entity.id
_entity.type
_entity.pdbx_description
1 polymer ?
#
loop_
_entity_poly.entity_id
_entity_poly.type
_entity_poly.pdbx_seq_one_letter_code
_entity_poly.pdbx_strand_id
1 'polypeptide(L)'
;MNNFIKALYADLLHRIDVVVADIKGMMHHQDIKDRFIDDTLSQFSSIRSELQSALDSGVLELDIFSGNNLYRFNRAHREFKAIHSYRYLAIKNYKDPEIFFYQVISQIYSEHRINALPPIVSTISNHDYYYWAVPYFEIIALPSGEEHSLLNLPDMYHEIGHLLHSMFGGKSCEISAIVVDKYFAKEIVRIIDDGTAMHFQEVLELAKYLWQESWLEEFTCDLVGTYMTGASYAWTNLKLLSTGHGSTKIFEYSQSHPADEARMRIIILMLEKLGLDDDKKKVEAAWQVFLKDTEVFKPNDYSLLYPQKLLQHIVEEFYTFYQNADLASHTELLNKGVSSISCLLNEAWSTAQSNPSNYFEYEIDSINQLRANFRLSRI
;
A
#
# COMPACT_ATOMS: atom_id res chain seq x y z
N MET A 1 -9.21 -21.52 36.99
CA MET A 1 -9.17 -20.85 35.67
C MET A 1 -9.48 -19.35 35.79
N ASN A 2 -10.51 -18.97 36.56
CA ASN A 2 -10.95 -17.57 36.68
C ASN A 2 -9.88 -16.58 37.17
N ASN A 3 -9.08 -16.95 38.18
CA ASN A 3 -7.98 -16.07 38.65
C ASN A 3 -6.92 -15.83 37.57
N PHE A 4 -6.66 -16.81 36.71
CA PHE A 4 -5.75 -16.65 35.58
C PHE A 4 -6.34 -15.68 34.55
N ILE A 5 -7.62 -15.84 34.18
CA ILE A 5 -8.30 -14.93 33.25
C ILE A 5 -8.32 -13.50 33.81
N LYS A 6 -8.64 -13.31 35.10
CA LYS A 6 -8.57 -11.97 35.72
C LYS A 6 -7.18 -11.36 35.68
N ALA A 7 -6.13 -12.17 35.91
CA ALA A 7 -4.75 -11.69 35.82
C ALA A 7 -4.42 -11.20 34.40
N LEU A 8 -4.91 -11.87 33.36
CA LEU A 8 -4.76 -11.42 31.97
C LEU A 8 -5.45 -10.06 31.71
N TYR A 9 -6.69 -9.89 32.19
CA TYR A 9 -7.41 -8.62 32.06
C TYR A 9 -6.68 -7.49 32.80
N ALA A 10 -6.22 -7.75 34.02
CA ALA A 10 -5.49 -6.77 34.83
C ALA A 10 -4.14 -6.37 34.21
N ASP A 11 -3.38 -7.34 33.68
CA ASP A 11 -2.13 -7.07 32.96
C ASP A 11 -2.37 -6.17 31.74
N LEU A 12 -3.36 -6.50 30.92
CA LEU A 12 -3.65 -5.73 29.71
C LEU A 12 -4.13 -4.31 30.04
N LEU A 13 -4.97 -4.14 31.08
CA LEU A 13 -5.35 -2.83 31.58
C LEU A 13 -4.14 -2.00 32.01
N HIS A 14 -3.22 -2.60 32.78
CA HIS A 14 -2.00 -1.91 33.20
C HIS A 14 -1.17 -1.46 31.99
N ARG A 15 -1.00 -2.32 30.99
CA ARG A 15 -0.25 -2.00 29.77
C ARG A 15 -0.92 -0.88 28.97
N ILE A 16 -2.25 -0.87 28.88
CA ILE A 16 -3.00 0.23 28.25
C ILE A 16 -2.75 1.53 29.02
N ASP A 17 -2.84 1.51 30.34
CA ASP A 17 -2.65 2.70 31.18
C ASP A 17 -1.23 3.28 31.04
N VAL A 18 -0.20 2.41 30.93
CA VAL A 18 1.18 2.82 30.68
C VAL A 18 1.33 3.52 29.32
N VAL A 19 0.78 2.94 28.25
CA VAL A 19 0.86 3.50 26.89
C VAL A 19 0.08 4.82 26.80
N VAL A 20 -1.11 4.89 27.39
CA VAL A 20 -1.94 6.11 27.43
C VAL A 20 -1.24 7.23 28.21
N ALA A 21 -0.62 6.91 29.36
CA ALA A 21 0.11 7.89 30.14
C ALA A 21 1.33 8.43 29.37
N ASP A 22 2.05 7.56 28.67
CA ASP A 22 3.18 7.94 27.85
C ASP A 22 2.77 8.83 26.67
N ILE A 23 1.72 8.49 25.91
CA ILE A 23 1.16 9.35 24.85
C ILE A 23 0.83 10.73 25.42
N LYS A 24 0.04 10.80 26.51
CA LYS A 24 -0.37 12.08 27.13
C LYS A 24 0.80 12.90 27.69
N GLY A 25 1.92 12.25 28.01
CA GLY A 25 3.13 12.90 28.51
C GLY A 25 4.02 13.49 27.41
N MET A 26 3.78 13.15 26.14
CA MET A 26 4.56 13.66 25.01
C MET A 26 4.07 15.03 24.54
N MET A 27 5.00 15.82 23.99
CA MET A 27 4.65 16.99 23.19
C MET A 27 4.37 16.54 21.76
N HIS A 28 3.11 16.68 21.32
CA HIS A 28 2.70 16.29 19.98
C HIS A 28 2.80 17.44 18.98
N HIS A 29 3.25 17.12 17.77
CA HIS A 29 3.18 18.06 16.64
C HIS A 29 1.72 18.32 16.24
N GLN A 30 1.44 19.53 15.76
CA GLN A 30 0.07 19.93 15.42
C GLN A 30 -0.56 19.07 14.31
N ASP A 31 0.27 18.55 13.37
CA ASP A 31 -0.18 17.77 12.21
C ASP A 31 -0.99 16.52 12.61
N ILE A 32 -0.68 15.96 13.78
CA ILE A 32 -1.26 14.69 14.25
C ILE A 32 -2.11 14.84 15.51
N LYS A 33 -2.05 15.99 16.18
CA LYS A 33 -2.53 16.15 17.56
C LYS A 33 -4.04 15.93 17.69
N ASP A 34 -4.85 16.56 16.85
CA ASP A 34 -6.29 16.61 17.09
C ASP A 34 -7.05 15.43 16.48
N ARG A 35 -6.44 14.72 15.53
CA ARG A 35 -7.07 13.57 14.87
C ARG A 35 -6.41 12.27 15.29
N PHE A 36 -5.12 12.11 14.99
CA PHE A 36 -4.47 10.83 15.12
C PHE A 36 -4.25 10.44 16.59
N ILE A 37 -3.86 11.39 17.44
CA ILE A 37 -3.69 11.15 18.88
C ILE A 37 -5.03 10.89 19.55
N ASP A 38 -6.01 11.77 19.35
CA ASP A 38 -7.32 11.65 19.99
C ASP A 38 -8.04 10.35 19.61
N ASP A 39 -8.01 9.97 18.33
CA ASP A 39 -8.56 8.68 17.88
C ASP A 39 -7.80 7.49 18.49
N THR A 40 -6.47 7.59 18.65
CA THR A 40 -5.67 6.53 19.29
C THR A 40 -6.05 6.38 20.77
N LEU A 41 -6.18 7.50 21.48
CA LEU A 41 -6.58 7.51 22.89
C LEU A 41 -8.02 7.01 23.06
N SER A 42 -8.92 7.35 22.15
CA SER A 42 -10.30 6.86 22.12
C SER A 42 -10.36 5.33 21.94
N GLN A 43 -9.59 4.78 21.00
CA GLN A 43 -9.49 3.33 20.79
C GLN A 43 -8.95 2.61 22.03
N PHE A 44 -7.88 3.11 22.65
CA PHE A 44 -7.39 2.54 23.91
C PHE A 44 -8.43 2.66 25.04
N SER A 45 -9.15 3.78 25.11
CA SER A 45 -10.22 3.97 26.10
C SER A 45 -11.38 2.98 25.92
N SER A 46 -11.73 2.64 24.68
CA SER A 46 -12.75 1.63 24.37
C SER A 46 -12.35 0.25 24.91
N ILE A 47 -11.14 -0.22 24.55
CA ILE A 47 -10.61 -1.52 25.03
C ILE A 47 -10.53 -1.53 26.55
N ARG A 48 -10.00 -0.45 27.13
CA ARG A 48 -9.89 -0.30 28.59
C ARG A 48 -11.25 -0.41 29.27
N SER A 49 -12.28 0.25 28.73
CA SER A 49 -13.62 0.25 29.29
C SER A 49 -14.28 -1.13 29.23
N GLU A 50 -14.09 -1.88 28.12
CA GLU A 50 -14.55 -3.26 28.01
C GLU A 50 -13.92 -4.16 29.08
N LEU A 51 -12.60 -4.10 29.23
CA LEU A 51 -11.86 -4.94 30.18
C LEU A 51 -12.19 -4.57 31.64
N GLN A 52 -12.27 -3.28 31.96
CA GLN A 52 -12.62 -2.80 33.29
C GLN A 52 -14.05 -3.20 33.67
N SER A 53 -15.00 -3.03 32.74
CA SER A 53 -16.38 -3.44 32.98
C SER A 53 -16.51 -4.93 33.29
N ALA A 54 -15.71 -5.79 32.67
CA ALA A 54 -15.72 -7.23 32.96
C ALA A 54 -15.17 -7.55 34.36
N LEU A 55 -14.14 -6.82 34.83
CA LEU A 55 -13.63 -6.95 36.20
C LEU A 55 -14.66 -6.47 37.22
N ASP A 56 -15.29 -5.33 36.97
CA ASP A 56 -16.21 -4.68 37.91
C ASP A 56 -17.55 -5.40 38.04
N SER A 57 -18.04 -6.02 36.95
CA SER A 57 -19.35 -6.68 36.95
C SER A 57 -19.36 -8.06 37.62
N GLY A 58 -18.20 -8.58 38.02
CA GLY A 58 -18.07 -9.93 38.57
C GLY A 58 -18.30 -11.07 37.56
N VAL A 59 -18.44 -10.78 36.26
CA VAL A 59 -18.68 -11.82 35.23
C VAL A 59 -17.52 -12.80 35.09
N LEU A 60 -16.32 -12.36 35.48
CA LEU A 60 -15.11 -13.19 35.50
C LEU A 60 -15.09 -14.21 36.64
N GLU A 61 -15.99 -14.10 37.63
CA GLU A 61 -16.13 -15.07 38.73
C GLU A 61 -16.92 -16.32 38.31
N LEU A 62 -17.67 -16.23 37.22
CA LEU A 62 -18.61 -17.26 36.79
C LEU A 62 -17.92 -18.28 35.89
N ASP A 63 -17.68 -19.49 36.41
CA ASP A 63 -16.98 -20.57 35.69
C ASP A 63 -17.60 -20.89 34.32
N ILE A 64 -18.92 -20.83 34.21
CA ILE A 64 -19.68 -21.09 32.97
C ILE A 64 -19.30 -20.14 31.82
N PHE A 65 -18.72 -18.97 32.11
CA PHE A 65 -18.32 -17.98 31.12
C PHE A 65 -16.81 -17.98 30.82
N SER A 66 -16.02 -18.89 31.40
CA SER A 66 -14.56 -18.92 31.24
C SER A 66 -14.10 -18.87 29.78
N GLY A 67 -14.71 -19.67 28.90
CA GLY A 67 -14.38 -19.68 27.47
C GLY A 67 -14.70 -18.37 26.76
N ASN A 68 -15.88 -17.79 27.05
CA ASN A 68 -16.29 -16.50 26.49
C ASN A 68 -15.39 -15.36 26.98
N ASN A 69 -15.01 -15.38 28.26
CA ASN A 69 -14.12 -14.37 28.85
C ASN A 69 -12.70 -14.45 28.26
N LEU A 70 -12.20 -15.66 27.98
CA LEU A 70 -10.92 -15.85 27.30
C LEU A 70 -10.98 -15.40 25.83
N TYR A 71 -12.08 -15.68 25.13
CA TYR A 71 -12.29 -15.19 23.76
C TYR A 71 -12.32 -13.66 23.69
N ARG A 72 -13.07 -13.01 24.59
CA ARG A 72 -13.10 -11.54 24.72
C ARG A 72 -11.72 -10.96 25.00
N PHE A 73 -10.98 -11.55 25.94
CA PHE A 73 -9.59 -11.16 26.20
C PHE A 73 -8.72 -11.24 24.95
N ASN A 74 -8.75 -12.37 24.23
CA ASN A 74 -7.94 -12.56 23.04
C ASN A 74 -8.29 -11.55 21.93
N ARG A 75 -9.56 -11.18 21.79
CA ARG A 75 -9.99 -10.09 20.89
C ARG A 75 -9.39 -8.75 21.33
N ALA A 76 -9.63 -8.33 22.58
CA ALA A 76 -9.11 -7.08 23.12
C ALA A 76 -7.57 -6.99 23.06
N HIS A 77 -6.89 -8.10 23.33
CA HIS A 77 -5.43 -8.19 23.26
C HIS A 77 -4.90 -8.04 21.83
N ARG A 78 -5.57 -8.63 20.84
CA ARG A 78 -5.21 -8.45 19.41
C ARG A 78 -5.42 -7.02 18.97
N GLU A 79 -6.52 -6.40 19.38
CA GLU A 79 -6.81 -4.99 19.06
C GLU A 79 -5.78 -4.06 19.70
N PHE A 80 -5.47 -4.26 20.99
CA PHE A 80 -4.39 -3.55 21.68
C PHE A 80 -3.05 -3.70 20.94
N LYS A 81 -2.69 -4.93 20.55
CA LYS A 81 -1.44 -5.20 19.81
C LYS A 81 -1.41 -4.46 18.48
N ALA A 82 -2.51 -4.44 17.73
CA ALA A 82 -2.58 -3.73 16.46
C ALA A 82 -2.39 -2.22 16.67
N ILE A 83 -3.17 -1.59 17.55
CA ILE A 83 -3.05 -0.15 17.85
C ILE A 83 -1.64 0.18 18.36
N HIS A 84 -1.07 -0.67 19.21
CA HIS A 84 0.27 -0.49 19.75
C HIS A 84 1.35 -0.57 18.66
N SER A 85 1.31 -1.59 17.80
CA SER A 85 2.33 -1.81 16.77
C SER A 85 2.29 -0.78 15.65
N TYR A 86 1.12 -0.23 15.34
CA TYR A 86 0.95 0.71 14.24
C TYR A 86 0.84 2.16 14.74
N ARG A 87 -0.23 2.50 15.46
CA ARG A 87 -0.51 3.89 15.83
C ARG A 87 0.44 4.42 16.88
N TYR A 88 0.63 3.70 17.99
CA TYR A 88 1.54 4.15 19.05
C TYR A 88 2.99 4.24 18.57
N LEU A 89 3.43 3.30 17.72
CA LEU A 89 4.77 3.36 17.12
C LEU A 89 4.92 4.57 16.18
N ALA A 90 3.93 4.88 15.35
CA ALA A 90 3.95 6.08 14.52
C ALA A 90 4.01 7.36 15.37
N ILE A 91 3.25 7.44 16.48
CA ILE A 91 3.30 8.56 17.42
C ILE A 91 4.69 8.73 18.03
N LYS A 92 5.32 7.63 18.45
CA LYS A 92 6.68 7.62 19.02
C LYS A 92 7.74 8.09 18.04
N ASN A 93 7.55 7.82 16.75
CA ASN A 93 8.53 8.13 15.72
C ASN A 93 8.32 9.49 15.07
N TYR A 94 7.15 10.14 15.26
CA TYR A 94 6.82 11.39 14.59
C TYR A 94 7.80 12.54 14.89
N LYS A 95 8.76 12.75 13.97
CA LYS A 95 9.84 13.73 14.04
C LYS A 95 9.97 14.44 12.68
N ASP A 96 11.12 15.05 12.42
CA ASP A 96 11.39 15.81 11.18
C ASP A 96 11.12 15.02 9.89
N PRO A 97 11.43 13.72 9.76
CA PRO A 97 11.07 12.94 8.57
C PRO A 97 9.56 12.82 8.38
N GLU A 98 8.80 12.53 9.44
CA GLU A 98 7.34 12.41 9.36
C GLU A 98 6.67 13.76 9.06
N ILE A 99 7.20 14.86 9.59
CA ILE A 99 6.73 16.21 9.25
C ILE A 99 6.97 16.47 7.76
N PHE A 100 8.16 16.15 7.23
CA PHE A 100 8.45 16.26 5.80
C PHE A 100 7.45 15.45 4.96
N PHE A 101 7.24 14.18 5.28
CA PHE A 101 6.32 13.34 4.53
C PHE A 101 4.87 13.76 4.67
N TYR A 102 4.45 14.28 5.83
CA TYR A 102 3.11 14.84 6.00
C TYR A 102 2.86 16.00 5.01
N GLN A 103 3.85 16.87 4.81
CA GLN A 103 3.74 17.96 3.83
C GLN A 103 3.71 17.43 2.39
N VAL A 104 4.58 16.46 2.06
CA VAL A 104 4.59 15.81 0.74
C VAL A 104 3.23 15.16 0.44
N ILE A 105 2.72 14.33 1.34
CA ILE A 105 1.47 13.61 1.09
C ILE A 105 0.26 14.54 1.06
N SER A 106 0.26 15.61 1.87
CA SER A 106 -0.77 16.63 1.82
C SER A 106 -0.78 17.36 0.47
N GLN A 107 0.41 17.66 -0.06
CA GLN A 107 0.54 18.23 -1.40
C GLN A 107 0.05 17.24 -2.47
N ILE A 108 0.42 15.96 -2.41
CA ILE A 108 -0.05 14.93 -3.34
C ILE A 108 -1.58 14.82 -3.33
N TYR A 109 -2.18 14.75 -2.15
CA TYR A 109 -3.64 14.69 -2.02
C TYR A 109 -4.33 15.89 -2.66
N SER A 110 -3.77 17.09 -2.44
CA SER A 110 -4.27 18.31 -3.07
C SER A 110 -4.10 18.32 -4.59
N GLU A 111 -2.94 17.91 -5.11
CA GLU A 111 -2.63 17.85 -6.55
C GLU A 111 -3.59 16.92 -7.27
N HIS A 112 -3.83 15.73 -6.70
CA HIS A 112 -4.66 14.69 -7.29
C HIS A 112 -6.15 14.82 -6.96
N ARG A 113 -6.55 15.90 -6.25
CA ARG A 113 -7.93 16.16 -5.81
C ARG A 113 -8.52 15.01 -4.98
N ILE A 114 -7.68 14.36 -4.18
CA ILE A 114 -8.12 13.32 -3.25
C ILE A 114 -8.83 14.03 -2.08
N ASN A 115 -10.16 13.99 -2.09
CA ASN A 115 -10.99 14.61 -1.05
C ASN A 115 -11.14 13.71 0.18
N ALA A 116 -9.99 13.32 0.74
CA ALA A 116 -9.87 12.59 1.99
C ALA A 116 -8.74 13.20 2.81
N LEU A 117 -8.70 12.86 4.10
CA LEU A 117 -7.60 13.28 4.94
C LEU A 117 -6.35 12.46 4.58
N PRO A 118 -5.18 13.10 4.45
CA PRO A 118 -3.94 12.36 4.22
C PRO A 118 -3.65 11.39 5.39
N PRO A 119 -3.07 10.22 5.09
CA PRO A 119 -2.64 9.28 6.11
C PRO A 119 -1.43 9.83 6.85
N ILE A 120 -1.11 9.19 7.99
CA ILE A 120 0.17 9.39 8.65
C ILE A 120 1.22 8.59 7.90
N VAL A 121 2.26 9.27 7.44
CA VAL A 121 3.46 8.61 6.90
C VAL A 121 4.45 8.46 8.05
N SER A 122 5.01 7.27 8.24
CA SER A 122 5.96 7.00 9.32
C SER A 122 7.16 6.18 8.86
N THR A 123 8.36 6.54 9.33
CA THR A 123 9.62 5.88 8.95
C THR A 123 9.88 4.56 9.71
N ILE A 124 8.82 3.77 9.92
CA ILE A 124 8.81 2.57 10.76
C ILE A 124 8.90 1.26 9.98
N SER A 125 9.05 1.33 8.65
CA SER A 125 9.10 0.12 7.85
C SER A 125 10.33 -0.72 8.20
N ASN A 126 10.16 -2.04 8.14
CA ASN A 126 11.19 -3.03 8.43
C ASN A 126 11.56 -3.82 7.17
N HIS A 127 12.54 -4.71 7.28
CA HIS A 127 13.20 -5.33 6.11
C HIS A 127 12.29 -6.20 5.22
N ASP A 128 11.09 -6.57 5.67
CA ASP A 128 10.22 -7.54 4.97
C ASP A 128 9.31 -6.90 3.91
N TYR A 129 9.01 -5.60 4.04
CA TYR A 129 8.17 -4.84 3.11
C TYR A 129 8.79 -3.47 2.95
N TYR A 130 9.12 -3.04 1.71
CA TYR A 130 9.80 -1.77 1.52
C TYR A 130 8.90 -0.63 1.98
N TYR A 131 7.84 -0.35 1.23
CA TYR A 131 6.73 0.47 1.65
C TYR A 131 5.54 -0.45 1.98
N TRP A 132 4.65 -0.01 2.85
CA TRP A 132 3.37 -0.68 3.12
C TRP A 132 2.35 0.26 3.72
N ALA A 133 1.08 -0.01 3.47
CA ALA A 133 -0.05 0.72 4.03
C ALA A 133 -0.87 -0.16 4.99
N VAL A 134 -1.44 0.48 6.00
CA VAL A 134 -2.54 -0.12 6.79
C VAL A 134 -3.72 0.84 6.74
N PRO A 135 -4.63 0.68 5.76
CA PRO A 135 -5.76 1.59 5.56
C PRO A 135 -6.63 1.76 6.80
N TYR A 136 -6.86 0.69 7.55
CA TYR A 136 -7.62 0.73 8.80
C TYR A 136 -7.06 1.74 9.83
N PHE A 137 -5.74 1.94 9.84
CA PHE A 137 -5.09 2.89 10.72
C PHE A 137 -4.71 4.20 10.04
N GLU A 138 -4.98 4.34 8.74
CA GLU A 138 -4.56 5.46 7.90
C GLU A 138 -3.05 5.71 8.00
N ILE A 139 -2.26 4.64 7.91
CA ILE A 139 -0.80 4.72 7.98
C ILE A 139 -0.20 4.23 6.67
N ILE A 140 0.79 4.97 6.18
CA ILE A 140 1.79 4.48 5.23
C ILE A 140 3.11 4.43 5.99
N ALA A 141 3.81 3.31 5.87
CA ALA A 141 5.13 3.16 6.44
C ALA A 141 6.17 2.96 5.35
N LEU A 142 7.33 3.56 5.57
CA LEU A 142 8.47 3.52 4.67
C LEU A 142 9.77 3.42 5.47
N PRO A 143 10.91 3.05 4.86
CA PRO A 143 12.18 2.93 5.57
C PRO A 143 12.70 4.30 6.04
N SER A 144 13.49 4.30 7.10
CA SER A 144 14.18 5.52 7.55
C SER A 144 15.23 5.97 6.53
N GLY A 145 15.29 7.27 6.24
CA GLY A 145 16.21 7.87 5.28
C GLY A 145 15.60 8.14 3.90
N GLU A 146 14.37 7.66 3.63
CA GLU A 146 13.66 7.95 2.38
C GLU A 146 13.33 9.43 2.19
N GLU A 147 13.32 10.23 3.26
CA GLU A 147 13.18 11.69 3.19
C GLU A 147 14.37 12.38 2.48
N HIS A 148 15.37 11.58 2.10
CA HIS A 148 16.54 11.95 1.31
C HIS A 148 16.57 11.32 -0.08
N SER A 149 15.53 10.58 -0.51
CA SER A 149 15.50 9.96 -1.84
C SER A 149 14.23 10.26 -2.64
N LEU A 150 14.41 10.61 -3.91
CA LEU A 150 13.32 10.83 -4.86
C LEU A 150 12.98 9.58 -5.68
N LEU A 151 13.95 8.71 -5.97
CA LEU A 151 13.71 7.57 -6.89
C LEU A 151 12.79 6.49 -6.33
N ASN A 152 12.58 6.45 -5.02
CA ASN A 152 11.70 5.49 -4.37
C ASN A 152 10.31 6.05 -4.07
N LEU A 153 10.21 7.38 -3.98
CA LEU A 153 8.99 8.07 -3.58
C LEU A 153 7.75 7.77 -4.47
N PRO A 154 7.87 7.41 -5.77
CA PRO A 154 6.72 6.95 -6.54
C PRO A 154 5.98 5.75 -5.92
N ASP A 155 6.67 4.90 -5.15
CA ASP A 155 6.05 3.74 -4.48
C ASP A 155 5.04 4.17 -3.42
N MET A 156 5.16 5.37 -2.86
CA MET A 156 4.14 5.95 -1.96
C MET A 156 2.77 6.08 -2.65
N TYR A 157 2.72 6.24 -3.97
CA TYR A 157 1.45 6.31 -4.69
C TYR A 157 0.80 4.93 -4.85
N HIS A 158 1.58 3.85 -4.87
CA HIS A 158 1.05 2.50 -4.76
C HIS A 158 0.38 2.33 -3.38
N GLU A 159 1.02 2.79 -2.31
CA GLU A 159 0.45 2.75 -0.96
C GLU A 159 -0.81 3.62 -0.78
N ILE A 160 -0.85 4.77 -1.44
CA ILE A 160 -2.09 5.58 -1.54
C ILE A 160 -3.19 4.76 -2.25
N GLY A 161 -2.83 3.89 -3.19
CA GLY A 161 -3.74 2.95 -3.85
C GLY A 161 -4.52 2.09 -2.86
N HIS A 162 -3.87 1.52 -1.84
CA HIS A 162 -4.56 0.74 -0.80
C HIS A 162 -5.57 1.59 -0.02
N LEU A 163 -5.21 2.85 0.28
CA LEU A 163 -6.13 3.78 0.96
C LEU A 163 -7.34 4.13 0.11
N LEU A 164 -7.12 4.41 -1.18
CA LEU A 164 -8.20 4.71 -2.12
C LEU A 164 -9.09 3.49 -2.36
N HIS A 165 -8.50 2.30 -2.51
CA HIS A 165 -9.24 1.05 -2.63
C HIS A 165 -10.17 0.84 -1.43
N SER A 166 -9.65 1.02 -0.21
CA SER A 166 -10.43 0.95 1.03
C SER A 166 -11.52 2.03 1.10
N MET A 167 -11.19 3.28 0.76
CA MET A 167 -12.12 4.41 0.77
C MET A 167 -13.29 4.20 -0.21
N PHE A 168 -13.01 3.64 -1.39
CA PHE A 168 -14.04 3.33 -2.38
C PHE A 168 -14.74 1.99 -2.10
N GLY A 169 -14.33 1.23 -1.08
CA GLY A 169 -14.87 -0.09 -0.77
C GLY A 169 -14.69 -1.09 -1.91
N GLY A 170 -13.58 -1.01 -2.65
CA GLY A 170 -13.30 -1.84 -3.82
C GLY A 170 -14.07 -1.47 -5.09
N LYS A 171 -14.82 -0.36 -5.11
CA LYS A 171 -15.66 0.02 -6.27
C LYS A 171 -14.93 0.23 -7.58
N SER A 172 -13.64 0.59 -7.55
CA SER A 172 -12.84 0.73 -8.78
C SER A 172 -12.63 -0.59 -9.52
N CYS A 173 -13.00 -1.71 -8.91
CA CYS A 173 -12.82 -3.04 -9.48
C CYS A 173 -14.03 -3.97 -9.30
N GLU A 174 -15.21 -3.44 -8.95
CA GLU A 174 -16.44 -4.24 -8.79
C GLU A 174 -16.85 -4.95 -10.10
N ILE A 175 -16.76 -4.26 -11.24
CA ILE A 175 -17.08 -4.88 -12.53
C ILE A 175 -15.99 -5.89 -12.89
N SER A 176 -14.72 -5.53 -12.65
CA SER A 176 -13.58 -6.40 -12.88
C SER A 176 -13.68 -7.69 -12.07
N ALA A 177 -14.11 -7.63 -10.81
CA ALA A 177 -14.32 -8.82 -9.98
C ALA A 177 -15.34 -9.80 -10.61
N ILE A 178 -16.44 -9.26 -11.16
CA ILE A 178 -17.45 -10.07 -11.88
C ILE A 178 -16.88 -10.64 -13.18
N VAL A 179 -16.08 -9.88 -13.91
CA VAL A 179 -15.49 -10.32 -15.19
C VAL A 179 -14.42 -11.38 -14.98
N VAL A 180 -13.58 -11.22 -13.96
CA VAL A 180 -12.60 -12.20 -13.49
C VAL A 180 -13.31 -13.49 -13.07
N ASP A 181 -14.36 -13.40 -12.25
CA ASP A 181 -15.12 -14.58 -11.80
C ASP A 181 -15.68 -15.37 -12.99
N LYS A 182 -16.28 -14.68 -13.95
CA LYS A 182 -16.81 -15.28 -15.19
C LYS A 182 -15.72 -15.90 -16.06
N TYR A 183 -14.56 -15.25 -16.16
CA TYR A 183 -13.43 -15.80 -16.91
C TYR A 183 -12.98 -17.13 -16.30
N PHE A 184 -12.65 -17.14 -15.01
CA PHE A 184 -12.14 -18.36 -14.37
C PHE A 184 -13.20 -19.46 -14.32
N ALA A 185 -14.47 -19.13 -14.06
CA ALA A 185 -15.56 -20.13 -14.11
C ALA A 185 -15.65 -20.80 -15.49
N LYS A 186 -15.51 -20.02 -16.58
CA LYS A 186 -15.51 -20.55 -17.94
C LYS A 186 -14.27 -21.40 -18.23
N GLU A 187 -13.09 -20.95 -17.80
CA GLU A 187 -11.84 -21.68 -18.02
C GLU A 187 -11.78 -23.00 -17.25
N ILE A 188 -12.30 -23.03 -16.03
CA ILE A 188 -12.42 -24.26 -15.24
C ILE A 188 -13.32 -25.28 -15.96
N VAL A 189 -14.49 -24.87 -16.44
CA VAL A 189 -15.38 -25.76 -17.21
C VAL A 189 -14.70 -26.27 -18.48
N ARG A 190 -14.01 -25.39 -19.21
CA ARG A 190 -13.28 -25.76 -20.43
C ARG A 190 -12.22 -26.84 -20.15
N ILE A 191 -11.40 -26.68 -19.11
CA ILE A 191 -10.34 -27.63 -18.75
C ILE A 191 -10.93 -29.00 -18.35
N ILE A 192 -12.05 -29.00 -17.63
CA ILE A 192 -12.78 -30.22 -17.27
C ILE A 192 -13.31 -30.93 -18.53
N ASP A 193 -13.97 -30.19 -19.43
CA ASP A 193 -14.55 -30.73 -20.66
C ASP A 193 -13.48 -31.26 -21.63
N ASP A 194 -12.33 -30.58 -21.70
CA ASP A 194 -11.18 -30.96 -22.54
C ASP A 194 -10.42 -32.19 -21.98
N GLY A 195 -10.83 -32.74 -20.82
CA GLY A 195 -10.18 -33.89 -20.18
C GLY A 195 -8.75 -33.60 -19.71
N THR A 196 -8.44 -32.32 -19.48
CA THR A 196 -7.11 -31.86 -19.06
C THR A 196 -6.86 -32.25 -17.60
N ALA A 197 -5.60 -32.47 -17.24
CA ALA A 197 -5.23 -33.04 -15.94
C ALA A 197 -5.69 -32.19 -14.74
N MET A 198 -6.15 -32.87 -13.67
CA MET A 198 -6.72 -32.29 -12.44
C MET A 198 -5.90 -31.15 -11.81
N HIS A 199 -4.57 -31.18 -11.95
CA HIS A 199 -3.70 -30.11 -11.43
C HIS A 199 -3.99 -28.72 -12.03
N PHE A 200 -4.44 -28.63 -13.29
CA PHE A 200 -4.79 -27.34 -13.88
C PHE A 200 -6.07 -26.75 -13.28
N GLN A 201 -7.03 -27.60 -12.88
CA GLN A 201 -8.24 -27.15 -12.21
C GLN A 201 -7.91 -26.52 -10.86
N GLU A 202 -7.11 -27.19 -10.03
CA GLU A 202 -6.71 -26.70 -8.71
C GLU A 202 -5.99 -25.35 -8.80
N VAL A 203 -5.12 -25.18 -9.80
CA VAL A 203 -4.41 -23.92 -10.03
C VAL A 203 -5.37 -22.80 -10.44
N LEU A 204 -6.35 -23.06 -11.31
CA LEU A 204 -7.33 -22.05 -11.71
C LEU A 204 -8.29 -21.67 -10.58
N GLU A 205 -8.70 -22.64 -9.76
CA GLU A 205 -9.53 -22.37 -8.58
C GLU A 205 -8.78 -21.51 -7.55
N LEU A 206 -7.50 -21.81 -7.32
CA LEU A 206 -6.65 -20.99 -6.46
C LEU A 206 -6.46 -19.59 -7.06
N ALA A 207 -6.13 -19.47 -8.35
CA ALA A 207 -5.97 -18.18 -8.99
C ALA A 207 -7.25 -17.36 -8.92
N LYS A 208 -8.41 -17.96 -9.18
CA LYS A 208 -9.71 -17.31 -9.04
C LYS A 208 -9.91 -16.72 -7.64
N TYR A 209 -9.62 -17.49 -6.60
CA TYR A 209 -9.67 -17.02 -5.21
C TYR A 209 -8.70 -15.86 -4.97
N LEU A 210 -7.44 -16.00 -5.38
CA LEU A 210 -6.43 -14.95 -5.18
C LEU A 210 -6.73 -13.66 -5.91
N TRP A 211 -7.28 -13.74 -7.11
CA TRP A 211 -7.78 -12.58 -7.83
C TRP A 211 -8.87 -11.82 -7.06
N GLN A 212 -9.76 -12.53 -6.37
CA GLN A 212 -10.85 -11.93 -5.61
C GLN A 212 -10.38 -11.37 -4.27
N GLU A 213 -9.43 -12.04 -3.62
CA GLU A 213 -9.00 -11.72 -2.26
C GLU A 213 -7.88 -10.68 -2.19
N SER A 214 -6.96 -10.64 -3.16
CA SER A 214 -5.78 -9.77 -3.07
C SER A 214 -5.28 -9.20 -4.40
N TRP A 215 -5.20 -9.98 -5.48
CA TRP A 215 -4.49 -9.51 -6.67
C TRP A 215 -5.17 -8.34 -7.38
N LEU A 216 -6.51 -8.26 -7.35
CA LEU A 216 -7.22 -7.14 -7.94
C LEU A 216 -6.97 -5.82 -7.20
N GLU A 217 -6.77 -5.87 -5.88
CA GLU A 217 -6.35 -4.73 -5.07
C GLU A 217 -4.92 -4.31 -5.45
N GLU A 218 -3.96 -5.25 -5.50
CA GLU A 218 -2.58 -4.97 -5.90
C GLU A 218 -2.48 -4.36 -7.30
N PHE A 219 -3.20 -4.92 -8.28
CA PHE A 219 -3.28 -4.34 -9.62
C PHE A 219 -3.90 -2.94 -9.61
N THR A 220 -4.92 -2.71 -8.78
CA THR A 220 -5.48 -1.37 -8.59
C THR A 220 -4.42 -0.40 -8.05
N CYS A 221 -3.61 -0.83 -7.09
CA CYS A 221 -2.55 -0.02 -6.49
C CYS A 221 -1.43 0.30 -7.50
N ASP A 222 -1.02 -0.66 -8.33
CA ASP A 222 -0.09 -0.44 -9.45
C ASP A 222 -0.64 0.57 -10.47
N LEU A 223 -1.95 0.49 -10.74
CA LEU A 223 -2.65 1.43 -11.61
C LEU A 223 -2.73 2.83 -11.00
N VAL A 224 -2.98 2.97 -9.69
CA VAL A 224 -2.93 4.26 -8.99
C VAL A 224 -1.53 4.87 -9.09
N GLY A 225 -0.50 4.08 -8.77
CA GLY A 225 0.89 4.50 -8.89
C GLY A 225 1.20 5.06 -10.27
N THR A 226 0.81 4.34 -11.33
CA THR A 226 1.04 4.76 -12.72
C THR A 226 0.16 5.93 -13.15
N TYR A 227 -1.13 5.93 -12.79
CA TYR A 227 -2.09 6.97 -13.15
C TYR A 227 -1.68 8.34 -12.59
N MET A 228 -1.25 8.37 -11.33
CA MET A 228 -0.90 9.59 -10.62
C MET A 228 0.54 10.05 -10.89
N THR A 229 1.47 9.13 -11.15
CA THR A 229 2.90 9.47 -11.31
C THR A 229 3.49 9.22 -12.69
N GLY A 230 2.72 8.70 -13.64
CA GLY A 230 3.23 8.37 -14.97
C GLY A 230 4.35 7.33 -14.93
N ALA A 231 5.41 7.56 -15.68
CA ALA A 231 6.50 6.59 -15.86
C ALA A 231 7.40 6.43 -14.64
N SER A 232 7.44 7.41 -13.74
CA SER A 232 8.27 7.33 -12.52
C SER A 232 7.95 6.11 -11.66
N TYR A 233 6.67 5.73 -11.51
CA TYR A 233 6.30 4.50 -10.82
C TYR A 233 6.80 3.24 -11.52
N ALA A 234 6.73 3.17 -12.85
CA ALA A 234 7.25 2.03 -13.60
C ALA A 234 8.76 1.83 -13.38
N TRP A 235 9.51 2.94 -13.35
CA TRP A 235 10.95 2.91 -13.05
C TRP A 235 11.24 2.50 -11.61
N THR A 236 10.47 3.01 -10.65
CA THR A 236 10.58 2.61 -9.24
C THR A 236 10.27 1.13 -9.05
N ASN A 237 9.20 0.63 -9.66
CA ASN A 237 8.87 -0.80 -9.63
C ASN A 237 10.04 -1.64 -10.19
N LEU A 238 10.59 -1.27 -11.35
CA LEU A 238 11.75 -1.95 -11.94
C LEU A 238 13.00 -1.91 -11.04
N LYS A 239 13.26 -0.78 -10.37
CA LYS A 239 14.36 -0.63 -9.40
C LYS A 239 14.17 -1.58 -8.21
N LEU A 240 12.97 -1.65 -7.64
CA LEU A 240 12.67 -2.52 -6.51
C LEU A 240 12.85 -4.00 -6.90
N LEU A 241 12.35 -4.40 -8.07
CA LEU A 241 12.57 -5.76 -8.63
C LEU A 241 14.06 -6.08 -8.81
N SER A 242 14.85 -5.09 -9.23
CA SER A 242 16.30 -5.25 -9.44
C SER A 242 17.08 -5.38 -8.12
N THR A 243 16.69 -4.61 -7.09
CA THR A 243 17.35 -4.62 -5.78
C THR A 243 16.97 -5.83 -4.90
N GLY A 244 15.86 -6.49 -5.19
CA GLY A 244 15.46 -7.78 -4.60
C GLY A 244 16.32 -8.99 -5.01
N HIS A 245 17.45 -8.78 -5.71
CA HIS A 245 18.39 -9.75 -6.31
C HIS A 245 18.11 -10.18 -7.78
N GLY A 246 17.47 -9.35 -8.60
CA GLY A 246 17.19 -9.74 -10.01
C GLY A 246 16.42 -11.06 -10.06
N SER A 247 15.41 -11.16 -9.18
CA SER A 247 14.76 -12.38 -8.74
C SER A 247 14.42 -13.31 -9.91
N THR A 248 14.81 -14.58 -9.85
CA THR A 248 14.37 -15.62 -10.81
C THR A 248 12.87 -15.95 -10.69
N LYS A 249 12.15 -15.21 -9.83
CA LYS A 249 10.77 -15.46 -9.42
C LYS A 249 9.76 -14.49 -10.03
N ILE A 250 10.14 -13.79 -11.11
CA ILE A 250 9.30 -12.79 -11.79
C ILE A 250 7.93 -13.36 -12.26
N PHE A 251 7.83 -14.67 -12.45
CA PHE A 251 6.60 -15.37 -12.78
C PHE A 251 5.94 -16.10 -11.60
N GLU A 252 6.57 -16.12 -10.43
CA GLU A 252 5.98 -16.68 -9.20
C GLU A 252 5.00 -15.67 -8.59
N TYR A 253 3.97 -16.18 -7.91
CA TYR A 253 3.00 -15.38 -7.18
C TYR A 253 2.92 -15.85 -5.73
N SER A 254 2.27 -15.04 -4.89
CA SER A 254 2.01 -15.39 -3.49
C SER A 254 0.53 -15.22 -3.16
N GLN A 255 0.17 -15.51 -1.92
CA GLN A 255 -1.19 -15.28 -1.42
C GLN A 255 -1.55 -13.79 -1.40
N SER A 256 -0.56 -12.91 -1.20
CA SER A 256 -0.77 -11.47 -1.11
C SER A 256 -0.49 -10.72 -2.40
N HIS A 257 0.34 -11.25 -3.30
CA HIS A 257 0.76 -10.51 -4.49
C HIS A 257 0.67 -11.34 -5.77
N PRO A 258 0.19 -10.74 -6.88
CA PRO A 258 0.33 -11.32 -8.20
C PRO A 258 1.81 -11.35 -8.63
N ALA A 259 2.09 -12.08 -9.70
CA ALA A 259 3.44 -12.16 -10.24
C ALA A 259 3.95 -10.81 -10.76
N ASP A 260 5.23 -10.51 -10.51
CA ASP A 260 5.86 -9.23 -10.88
C ASP A 260 5.78 -8.93 -12.38
N GLU A 261 5.87 -9.95 -13.25
CA GLU A 261 5.70 -9.71 -14.69
C GLU A 261 4.28 -9.24 -15.03
N ALA A 262 3.24 -9.76 -14.38
CA ALA A 262 1.87 -9.32 -14.60
C ALA A 262 1.66 -7.89 -14.08
N ARG A 263 2.29 -7.54 -12.95
CA ARG A 263 2.30 -6.17 -12.38
C ARG A 263 2.95 -5.19 -13.35
N MET A 264 4.17 -5.47 -13.83
CA MET A 264 4.82 -4.63 -14.84
C MET A 264 3.98 -4.51 -16.13
N ARG A 265 3.33 -5.60 -16.54
CA ARG A 265 2.46 -5.58 -17.73
C ARG A 265 1.26 -4.65 -17.57
N ILE A 266 0.62 -4.62 -16.39
CA ILE A 266 -0.52 -3.72 -16.16
C ILE A 266 -0.08 -2.25 -16.07
N ILE A 267 1.10 -1.98 -15.48
CA ILE A 267 1.73 -0.66 -15.45
C ILE A 267 1.95 -0.14 -16.88
N ILE A 268 2.55 -0.96 -17.75
CA ILE A 268 2.79 -0.61 -19.16
C ILE A 268 1.48 -0.32 -19.92
N LEU A 269 0.42 -1.10 -19.67
CA LEU A 269 -0.90 -0.84 -20.24
C LEU A 269 -1.48 0.50 -19.76
N MET A 270 -1.25 0.89 -18.51
CA MET A 270 -1.68 2.18 -17.99
C MET A 270 -0.90 3.35 -18.61
N LEU A 271 0.41 3.19 -18.86
CA LEU A 271 1.18 4.20 -19.61
C LEU A 271 0.62 4.42 -21.01
N GLU A 272 0.26 3.34 -21.72
CA GLU A 272 -0.44 3.42 -23.00
C GLU A 272 -1.78 4.15 -22.87
N LYS A 273 -2.56 3.81 -21.85
CA LYS A 273 -3.88 4.41 -21.61
C LYS A 273 -3.79 5.92 -21.29
N LEU A 274 -2.70 6.36 -20.67
CA LEU A 274 -2.42 7.77 -20.42
C LEU A 274 -1.91 8.52 -21.67
N GLY A 275 -1.57 7.83 -22.76
CA GLY A 275 -0.95 8.42 -23.95
C GLY A 275 0.54 8.75 -23.77
N LEU A 276 1.23 8.08 -22.84
CA LEU A 276 2.66 8.26 -22.57
C LEU A 276 3.53 7.32 -23.42
N ASP A 277 3.32 7.34 -24.75
CA ASP A 277 3.90 6.35 -25.67
C ASP A 277 5.44 6.31 -25.65
N ASP A 278 6.10 7.45 -25.51
CA ASP A 278 7.57 7.50 -25.51
C ASP A 278 8.16 6.97 -24.21
N ASP A 279 7.51 7.21 -23.08
CA ASP A 279 7.95 6.64 -21.81
C ASP A 279 7.62 5.15 -21.72
N LYS A 280 6.46 4.74 -22.24
CA LYS A 280 6.11 3.32 -22.42
C LYS A 280 7.22 2.58 -23.16
N LYS A 281 7.66 3.08 -24.32
CA LYS A 281 8.73 2.44 -25.12
C LYS A 281 10.04 2.30 -24.33
N LYS A 282 10.42 3.33 -23.56
CA LYS A 282 11.65 3.29 -22.74
C LYS A 282 11.53 2.25 -21.63
N VAL A 283 10.41 2.24 -20.91
CA VAL A 283 10.13 1.27 -19.84
C VAL A 283 10.10 -0.15 -20.41
N GLU A 284 9.38 -0.38 -21.51
CA GLU A 284 9.34 -1.68 -22.18
C GLU A 284 10.74 -2.15 -22.61
N ALA A 285 11.55 -1.26 -23.19
CA ALA A 285 12.92 -1.62 -23.59
C ALA A 285 13.78 -2.03 -22.39
N ALA A 286 13.72 -1.28 -21.28
CA ALA A 286 14.43 -1.62 -20.05
C ALA A 286 13.91 -2.92 -19.41
N TRP A 287 12.59 -3.12 -19.44
CA TRP A 287 11.95 -4.33 -18.96
C TRP A 287 12.38 -5.56 -19.75
N GLN A 288 12.47 -5.47 -21.08
CA GLN A 288 12.96 -6.57 -21.91
C GLN A 288 14.44 -6.89 -21.63
N VAL A 289 15.27 -5.88 -21.33
CA VAL A 289 16.65 -6.11 -20.90
C VAL A 289 16.69 -6.86 -19.57
N PHE A 290 15.89 -6.42 -18.60
CA PHE A 290 15.78 -7.08 -17.30
C PHE A 290 15.31 -8.53 -17.44
N LEU A 291 14.22 -8.78 -18.17
CA LEU A 291 13.68 -10.13 -18.39
C LEU A 291 14.68 -11.06 -19.06
N LYS A 292 15.47 -10.58 -20.02
CA LYS A 292 16.46 -11.41 -20.70
C LYS A 292 17.45 -12.06 -19.73
N ASP A 293 17.79 -11.37 -18.65
CA ASP A 293 18.77 -11.82 -17.67
C ASP A 293 18.12 -12.53 -16.45
N THR A 294 16.80 -12.40 -16.27
CA THR A 294 16.07 -12.97 -15.10
C THR A 294 15.04 -14.07 -15.45
N GLU A 295 14.67 -14.24 -16.72
CA GLU A 295 13.73 -15.28 -17.16
C GLU A 295 14.41 -16.65 -17.14
N VAL A 296 14.44 -17.26 -15.95
CA VAL A 296 14.94 -18.62 -15.75
C VAL A 296 13.85 -19.65 -16.05
N PHE A 297 12.61 -19.36 -15.70
CA PHE A 297 11.46 -20.24 -15.90
C PHE A 297 10.15 -19.46 -15.97
N LYS A 298 9.37 -19.69 -17.03
CA LYS A 298 7.98 -19.23 -17.16
C LYS A 298 7.04 -20.44 -17.09
N PRO A 299 6.14 -20.52 -16.10
CA PRO A 299 5.17 -21.61 -16.01
C PRO A 299 4.27 -21.69 -17.27
N ASN A 300 3.97 -22.91 -17.73
CA ASN A 300 3.17 -23.12 -18.95
C ASN A 300 1.71 -22.62 -18.81
N ASP A 301 1.18 -22.65 -17.59
CA ASP A 301 -0.14 -22.19 -17.21
C ASP A 301 -0.22 -20.69 -16.93
N TYR A 302 0.91 -19.98 -16.91
CA TYR A 302 0.99 -18.57 -16.52
C TYR A 302 0.04 -17.65 -17.31
N SER A 303 -0.14 -17.93 -18.61
CA SER A 303 -1.06 -17.18 -19.48
C SER A 303 -2.54 -17.38 -19.14
N LEU A 304 -2.89 -18.47 -18.45
CA LEU A 304 -4.24 -18.73 -17.94
C LEU A 304 -4.49 -17.95 -16.64
N LEU A 305 -3.43 -17.69 -15.86
CA LEU A 305 -3.54 -16.96 -14.58
C LEU A 305 -3.65 -15.45 -14.80
N TYR A 306 -2.90 -14.93 -15.79
CA TYR A 306 -2.81 -13.50 -16.09
C TYR A 306 -3.12 -13.21 -17.57
N PRO A 307 -4.35 -13.49 -18.03
CA PRO A 307 -4.73 -13.30 -19.43
C PRO A 307 -4.73 -11.80 -19.78
N GLN A 308 -4.09 -11.47 -20.92
CA GLN A 308 -3.93 -10.09 -21.39
C GLN A 308 -5.25 -9.30 -21.45
N LYS A 309 -6.33 -9.97 -21.89
CA LYS A 309 -7.64 -9.32 -22.02
C LYS A 309 -8.25 -8.91 -20.68
N LEU A 310 -7.98 -9.64 -19.59
CA LEU A 310 -8.44 -9.23 -18.27
C LEU A 310 -7.66 -8.00 -17.79
N LEU A 311 -6.32 -8.00 -17.94
CA LEU A 311 -5.49 -6.84 -17.57
C LEU A 311 -5.93 -5.58 -18.33
N GLN A 312 -6.18 -5.70 -19.64
CA GLN A 312 -6.71 -4.59 -20.44
C GLN A 312 -8.09 -4.13 -19.96
N HIS A 313 -8.97 -5.06 -19.60
CA HIS A 313 -10.29 -4.71 -19.07
C HIS A 313 -10.21 -3.93 -17.76
N ILE A 314 -9.35 -4.37 -16.84
CA ILE A 314 -9.13 -3.71 -15.55
C ILE A 314 -8.59 -2.30 -15.75
N VAL A 315 -7.62 -2.09 -16.65
CA VAL A 315 -7.08 -0.77 -16.98
C VAL A 315 -8.18 0.17 -17.50
N GLU A 316 -9.04 -0.32 -18.39
CA GLU A 316 -10.15 0.46 -18.96
C GLU A 316 -11.20 0.87 -17.93
N GLU A 317 -11.61 -0.08 -17.08
CA GLU A 317 -12.55 0.18 -15.98
C GLU A 317 -11.95 1.16 -14.97
N PHE A 318 -10.72 0.89 -14.51
CA PHE A 318 -10.00 1.74 -13.57
C PHE A 318 -9.92 3.18 -14.09
N TYR A 319 -9.44 3.36 -15.33
CA TYR A 319 -9.29 4.69 -15.91
C TYR A 319 -10.63 5.43 -15.97
N THR A 320 -11.69 4.74 -16.41
CA THR A 320 -13.04 5.31 -16.48
C THR A 320 -13.55 5.70 -15.09
N PHE A 321 -13.34 4.84 -14.09
CA PHE A 321 -13.73 5.11 -12.70
C PHE A 321 -13.01 6.35 -12.14
N TYR A 322 -11.68 6.41 -12.28
CA TYR A 322 -10.88 7.51 -11.73
C TYR A 322 -11.18 8.85 -12.41
N GLN A 323 -11.46 8.85 -13.71
CA GLN A 323 -11.95 10.03 -14.42
C GLN A 323 -13.31 10.49 -13.89
N ASN A 324 -14.25 9.56 -13.67
CA ASN A 324 -15.57 9.88 -13.11
C ASN A 324 -15.52 10.33 -11.64
N ALA A 325 -14.52 9.87 -10.89
CA ALA A 325 -14.25 10.30 -9.52
C ALA A 325 -13.53 11.68 -9.45
N ASP A 326 -13.24 12.30 -10.60
CA ASP A 326 -12.51 13.58 -10.73
C ASP A 326 -11.13 13.57 -10.06
N LEU A 327 -10.44 12.43 -10.10
CA LEU A 327 -9.07 12.31 -9.63
C LEU A 327 -8.09 12.70 -10.73
N ALA A 328 -7.18 13.63 -10.43
CA ALA A 328 -6.23 14.14 -11.44
C ALA A 328 -5.22 13.07 -11.85
N SER A 329 -4.96 12.91 -13.14
CA SER A 329 -3.85 12.08 -13.63
C SER A 329 -2.55 12.88 -13.69
N HIS A 330 -1.40 12.19 -13.78
CA HIS A 330 -0.11 12.81 -14.10
C HIS A 330 -0.20 13.66 -15.38
N THR A 331 -0.82 13.13 -16.43
CA THR A 331 -0.92 13.82 -17.72
C THR A 331 -1.80 15.07 -17.66
N GLU A 332 -2.83 15.08 -16.82
CA GLU A 332 -3.63 16.28 -16.56
C GLU A 332 -2.79 17.37 -15.88
N LEU A 333 -2.03 17.01 -14.84
CA LEU A 333 -1.16 17.93 -14.11
C LEU A 333 -0.07 18.52 -15.02
N LEU A 334 0.55 17.66 -15.84
CA LEU A 334 1.56 18.05 -16.82
C LEU A 334 1.00 19.05 -17.84
N ASN A 335 -0.18 18.77 -18.41
CA ASN A 335 -0.81 19.64 -19.41
C ASN A 335 -1.21 21.01 -18.86
N LYS A 336 -1.50 21.10 -17.55
CA LYS A 336 -1.78 22.36 -16.86
C LYS A 336 -0.52 23.15 -16.49
N GLY A 337 0.67 22.59 -16.70
CA GLY A 337 1.94 23.21 -16.33
C GLY A 337 2.11 23.39 -14.82
N VAL A 338 1.43 22.55 -14.02
CA VAL A 338 1.51 22.63 -12.55
C VAL A 338 2.81 21.96 -12.09
N SER A 339 3.62 22.69 -11.32
CA SER A 339 4.75 22.08 -10.61
C SER A 339 4.18 21.18 -9.51
N SER A 340 4.16 19.87 -9.81
CA SER A 340 3.61 18.83 -8.93
C SER A 340 4.71 17.91 -8.41
N ILE A 341 4.45 17.20 -7.31
CA ILE A 341 5.34 16.14 -6.84
C ILE A 341 5.50 15.08 -7.93
N SER A 342 4.41 14.70 -8.58
CA SER A 342 4.41 13.78 -9.73
C SER A 342 5.37 14.21 -10.85
N CYS A 343 5.38 15.50 -11.24
CA CYS A 343 6.34 16.02 -12.22
C CYS A 343 7.79 15.93 -11.73
N LEU A 344 8.05 16.33 -10.48
CA LEU A 344 9.38 16.25 -9.88
C LEU A 344 9.94 14.82 -9.90
N LEU A 345 9.10 13.82 -9.64
CA LEU A 345 9.52 12.42 -9.61
C LEU A 345 9.87 11.87 -11.00
N ASN A 346 9.15 12.29 -12.05
CA ASN A 346 9.54 11.95 -13.42
C ASN A 346 10.83 12.66 -13.85
N GLU A 347 11.01 13.92 -13.46
CA GLU A 347 12.25 14.66 -13.72
C GLU A 347 13.44 14.04 -12.99
N ALA A 348 13.27 13.60 -11.74
CA ALA A 348 14.29 12.90 -10.98
C ALA A 348 14.74 11.61 -11.69
N TRP A 349 13.80 10.79 -12.15
CA TRP A 349 14.11 9.59 -12.92
C TRP A 349 14.79 9.89 -14.25
N SER A 350 14.31 10.90 -14.98
CA SER A 350 14.94 11.35 -16.22
C SER A 350 16.37 11.83 -15.99
N THR A 351 16.61 12.57 -14.90
CA THR A 351 17.94 13.08 -14.54
C THR A 351 18.87 11.96 -14.10
N ALA A 352 18.39 11.01 -13.30
CA ALA A 352 19.17 9.85 -12.88
C ALA A 352 19.64 9.00 -14.08
N GLN A 353 18.77 8.81 -15.07
CA GLN A 353 19.10 8.03 -16.27
C GLN A 353 20.01 8.79 -17.24
N SER A 354 19.83 10.11 -17.38
CA SER A 354 20.61 10.92 -18.34
C SER A 354 21.94 11.42 -17.78
N ASN A 355 22.05 11.58 -16.46
CA ASN A 355 23.24 12.06 -15.78
C ASN A 355 23.43 11.42 -14.39
N PRO A 356 23.70 10.10 -14.32
CA PRO A 356 23.80 9.38 -13.05
C PRO A 356 24.93 9.91 -12.15
N SER A 357 26.06 10.34 -12.73
CA SER A 357 27.22 10.81 -11.98
C SER A 357 26.96 12.06 -11.15
N ASN A 358 26.04 12.93 -11.60
CA ASN A 358 25.68 14.17 -10.90
C ASN A 358 24.27 14.10 -10.29
N TYR A 359 23.60 12.95 -10.34
CA TYR A 359 22.24 12.80 -9.82
C TYR A 359 22.14 13.14 -8.34
N PHE A 360 23.16 12.77 -7.55
CA PHE A 360 23.20 13.05 -6.12
C PHE A 360 23.10 14.55 -5.79
N GLU A 361 23.79 15.41 -6.55
CA GLU A 361 23.71 16.86 -6.38
C GLU A 361 22.30 17.37 -6.71
N TYR A 362 21.73 16.88 -7.82
CA TYR A 362 20.35 17.20 -8.21
C TYR A 362 19.33 16.77 -7.15
N GLU A 363 19.47 15.56 -6.59
CA GLU A 363 18.55 15.01 -5.59
C GLU A 363 18.58 15.85 -4.30
N ILE A 364 19.78 16.20 -3.81
CA ILE A 364 19.94 17.08 -2.66
C ILE A 364 19.29 18.45 -2.92
N ASP A 365 19.58 19.08 -4.06
CA ASP A 365 19.04 20.39 -4.38
C ASP A 365 17.52 20.36 -4.48
N SER A 366 16.96 19.33 -5.12
CA SER A 366 15.52 19.14 -5.26
C SER A 366 14.82 18.92 -3.92
N ILE A 367 15.39 18.09 -3.05
CA ILE A 367 14.83 17.85 -1.71
C ILE A 367 14.96 19.10 -0.83
N ASN A 368 16.06 19.84 -0.93
CA ASN A 368 16.23 21.10 -0.22
C ASN A 368 15.26 22.19 -0.71
N GLN A 369 14.89 22.18 -1.98
CA GLN A 369 13.83 23.03 -2.53
C GLN A 369 12.46 22.63 -1.99
N LEU A 370 12.12 21.33 -1.96
CA LEU A 370 10.89 20.84 -1.32
C LEU A 370 10.81 21.26 0.15
N ARG A 371 11.87 21.02 0.92
CA ARG A 371 11.96 21.43 2.33
C ARG A 371 11.77 22.93 2.49
N ALA A 372 12.40 23.74 1.64
CA ALA A 372 12.21 25.19 1.68
C ALA A 372 10.77 25.60 1.37
N ASN A 373 10.10 24.97 0.39
CA ASN A 373 8.70 25.22 0.07
C ASN A 373 7.77 24.89 1.25
N PHE A 374 8.10 23.83 1.99
CA PHE A 374 7.41 23.43 3.22
C PHE A 374 7.84 24.19 4.48
N ARG A 375 8.75 25.16 4.34
CA ARG A 375 9.33 25.93 5.47
C ARG A 375 10.03 25.04 6.51
N LEU A 376 10.63 23.95 6.06
CA LEU A 376 11.45 23.03 6.84
C LEU A 376 12.94 23.35 6.65
N SER A 377 13.75 22.92 7.61
CA SER A 377 15.21 23.01 7.53
C SER A 377 15.75 22.19 6.36
N ARG A 378 16.75 22.73 5.67
CA ARG A 378 17.53 22.02 4.64
C ARG A 378 18.43 20.96 5.28
N ILE A 379 18.77 19.95 4.50
CA ILE A 379 19.66 18.83 4.89
C ILE A 379 21.11 19.28 4.81
#